data_AF-C5D234-F1
#
_entry.id   AF-C5D234-F1
#
_cell.length_a   1.000
_cell.length_b   1.000
_cell.length_c   1.000
_cell.angle_alpha   90.00
_cell.angle_beta   90.00
_cell.angle_gamma   90.00
#
_symmetry.space_group_name_H-M   'P 1'
#
loop_
_entity.id
_entity.type
_entity.pdbx_description
1 polymer ?
#
loop_
_entity_poly.entity_id
_entity_poly.type
_entity_poly.pdbx_seq_one_letter_code
_entity_poly.pdbx_strand_id
1 'polypeptide(L)'
;MPMLFTGGIAAVLSFIVIAFIFIKRKKITCMAGMMAAMALGMLAGLTGGLLAGISYNGNLFLSTILGMAFGFLAGFLAGMPISIMAIIDGVLSGVMGGMMGAMLGEMIAPEYRDSTIHIMLVLFVGMACIVLYMLQQETGFNRAFLINKLFHNPLWLAIVLPLFFYLYNHL
;
A
#
# COMPACT_ATOMS: atom_id res chain seq x y z
N MET A 1 14.94 13.55 2.10
CA MET A 1 14.41 13.03 3.38
C MET A 1 13.02 12.38 3.27
N PRO A 2 12.01 12.96 2.58
CA PRO A 2 10.65 12.40 2.60
C PRO A 2 10.57 10.98 2.02
N MET A 3 11.35 10.66 0.99
CA MET A 3 11.39 9.33 0.34
C MET A 3 11.65 8.15 1.28
N LEU A 4 12.62 8.29 2.20
CA LEU A 4 12.97 7.22 3.13
C LEU A 4 11.88 7.03 4.19
N PHE A 5 11.31 8.13 4.67
CA PHE A 5 10.16 8.09 5.58
C PHE A 5 8.95 7.44 4.92
N THR A 6 8.65 7.80 3.68
CA THR A 6 7.50 7.24 2.96
C THR A 6 7.68 5.76 2.66
N GLY A 7 8.88 5.35 2.23
CA GLY A 7 9.21 3.94 2.04
C GLY A 7 9.11 3.14 3.34
N GLY A 8 9.61 3.69 4.46
CA GLY A 8 9.52 3.06 5.78
C GLY A 8 8.09 2.86 6.25
N ILE A 9 7.25 3.90 6.16
CA ILE A 9 5.83 3.83 6.55
C ILE A 9 5.07 2.82 5.67
N ALA A 10 5.27 2.85 4.35
CA ALA A 10 4.63 1.91 3.42
C ALA A 10 5.05 0.46 3.68
N ALA A 11 6.32 0.22 3.99
CA ALA A 11 6.82 -1.11 4.34
C ALA A 11 6.23 -1.62 5.66
N VAL A 12 6.16 -0.78 6.70
CA VAL A 12 5.56 -1.15 7.99
C VAL A 12 4.08 -1.46 7.83
N LEU A 13 3.33 -0.63 7.10
CA LEU A 13 1.91 -0.85 6.87
C LEU A 13 1.65 -2.10 6.03
N SER A 14 2.38 -2.31 4.94
CA SER A 14 2.24 -3.53 4.14
C SER A 14 2.54 -4.78 4.99
N PHE A 15 3.58 -4.74 5.83
CA PHE A 15 3.87 -5.82 6.77
C PHE A 15 2.71 -6.08 7.76
N ILE A 16 2.10 -5.03 8.32
CA ILE A 16 0.95 -5.17 9.23
C ILE A 16 -0.22 -5.86 8.52
N VAL A 17 -0.56 -5.45 7.30
CA VAL A 17 -1.67 -6.05 6.55
C VAL A 17 -1.37 -7.50 6.20
N ILE A 18 -0.15 -7.80 5.71
CA ILE A 18 0.28 -9.17 5.40
C ILE A 18 0.21 -10.04 6.67
N ALA A 19 0.75 -9.57 7.79
CA ALA A 19 0.70 -10.28 9.08
C ALA A 19 -0.75 -10.54 9.52
N PHE A 20 -1.65 -9.57 9.36
CA PHE A 20 -3.07 -9.74 9.67
C PHE A 20 -3.71 -10.85 8.83
N ILE A 21 -3.45 -10.86 7.52
CA ILE A 21 -3.91 -11.89 6.60
C ILE A 21 -3.38 -13.27 7.03
N PHE A 22 -2.08 -13.39 7.34
CA PHE A 22 -1.48 -14.64 7.77
C PHE A 22 -2.11 -15.20 9.05
N ILE A 23 -2.31 -14.34 10.06
CA ILE A 23 -2.89 -14.73 11.36
C ILE A 23 -4.36 -15.14 11.21
N LYS A 24 -5.12 -14.43 10.37
CA LYS A 24 -6.57 -14.62 10.23
C LYS A 24 -6.99 -15.42 9.00
N ARG A 25 -6.05 -16.02 8.26
CA ARG A 25 -6.29 -16.74 7.00
C ARG A 25 -7.47 -17.72 7.00
N LYS A 26 -7.74 -18.39 8.13
CA LYS A 26 -8.85 -19.37 8.27
C LYS A 26 -10.25 -18.73 8.32
N LYS A 27 -10.33 -17.43 8.58
CA LYS A 27 -11.57 -16.66 8.73
C LYS A 27 -11.81 -15.67 7.58
N ILE A 28 -10.89 -15.58 6.63
CA ILE A 28 -10.99 -14.66 5.49
C ILE A 28 -11.59 -15.44 4.31
N THR A 29 -12.62 -14.88 3.68
CA THR A 29 -13.18 -15.45 2.46
C THR A 29 -12.21 -15.32 1.30
N CYS A 30 -12.28 -16.22 0.32
CA CYS A 30 -11.39 -16.20 -0.85
C CYS A 30 -11.49 -14.84 -1.59
N MET A 31 -12.69 -14.29 -1.72
CA MET A 31 -12.92 -13.00 -2.38
C MET A 31 -12.30 -11.82 -1.63
N ALA A 32 -12.50 -11.71 -0.32
CA ALA A 32 -11.86 -10.68 0.49
C ALA A 32 -10.33 -10.78 0.44
N GLY A 33 -9.82 -12.01 0.39
CA GLY A 33 -8.41 -12.28 0.23
C GLY A 33 -7.80 -11.84 -1.09
N MET A 34 -8.47 -12.15 -2.20
CA MET A 34 -8.08 -11.69 -3.54
C MET A 34 -8.02 -10.16 -3.59
N MET A 35 -9.07 -9.49 -3.11
CA MET A 35 -9.15 -8.03 -3.06
C MET A 35 -8.04 -7.41 -2.21
N ALA A 36 -7.73 -7.99 -1.04
CA ALA A 36 -6.68 -7.50 -0.17
C ALA A 36 -5.27 -7.68 -0.77
N ALA A 37 -5.00 -8.83 -1.39
CA ALA A 37 -3.74 -9.08 -2.08
C ALA A 37 -3.55 -8.14 -3.28
N MET A 38 -4.61 -7.93 -4.06
CA MET A 38 -4.62 -6.99 -5.18
C MET A 38 -4.33 -5.55 -4.73
N ALA A 39 -5.06 -5.08 -3.71
CA ALA A 39 -4.89 -3.72 -3.20
C ALA A 39 -3.49 -3.50 -2.64
N LEU A 40 -2.97 -4.41 -1.82
CA LEU A 40 -1.62 -4.31 -1.29
C LEU A 40 -0.55 -4.36 -2.38
N GLY A 41 -0.67 -5.30 -3.32
CA GLY A 41 0.27 -5.43 -4.43
C GLY A 41 0.35 -4.13 -5.22
N MET A 42 -0.80 -3.59 -5.63
CA MET A 42 -0.89 -2.34 -6.37
C MET A 42 -0.33 -1.14 -5.58
N LEU A 43 -0.70 -0.98 -4.31
CA LEU A 43 -0.23 0.13 -3.49
C LEU A 43 1.29 0.08 -3.25
N ALA A 44 1.82 -1.11 -2.95
CA ALA A 44 3.26 -1.31 -2.75
C ALA A 44 4.04 -1.15 -4.06
N GLY A 45 3.48 -1.63 -5.17
CA GLY A 45 4.04 -1.42 -6.51
C GLY A 45 4.07 0.06 -6.89
N LEU A 46 2.96 0.78 -6.76
CA LEU A 46 2.88 2.21 -7.08
C LEU A 46 3.86 3.04 -6.26
N THR A 47 3.90 2.83 -4.94
CA THR A 47 4.81 3.58 -4.05
C THR A 47 6.27 3.19 -4.24
N GLY A 48 6.58 1.89 -4.34
CA GLY A 48 7.94 1.42 -4.62
C GLY A 48 8.46 1.85 -5.98
N GLY A 49 7.61 1.79 -7.01
CA GLY A 49 7.90 2.26 -8.36
C GLY A 49 8.13 3.78 -8.40
N LEU A 50 7.29 4.58 -7.73
CA LEU A 50 7.47 6.03 -7.62
C LEU A 50 8.82 6.37 -7.00
N LEU A 51 9.16 5.74 -5.87
CA LEU A 51 10.43 5.99 -5.19
C LEU A 51 11.63 5.58 -6.04
N ALA A 52 11.53 4.46 -6.76
CA ALA A 52 12.55 4.02 -7.71
C ALA A 52 12.70 5.01 -8.88
N GLY A 53 11.60 5.45 -9.48
CA GLY A 53 11.59 6.40 -10.60
C GLY A 53 12.23 7.74 -10.25
N ILE A 54 12.00 8.24 -9.05
CA ILE A 54 12.64 9.48 -8.60
C ILE A 54 14.11 9.26 -8.21
N SER A 55 14.47 8.08 -7.68
CA SER A 55 15.86 7.79 -7.28
C SER A 55 16.80 7.58 -8.46
N TYR A 56 16.33 6.93 -9.52
CA TYR A 56 17.12 6.55 -10.70
C TYR A 56 16.82 7.41 -11.93
N ASN A 57 16.48 8.69 -11.72
CA ASN A 57 16.21 9.70 -12.76
C ASN A 57 17.11 9.50 -14.00
N GLY A 58 16.50 9.15 -15.14
CA GLY A 58 17.19 8.91 -16.41
C GLY A 58 17.31 7.45 -16.84
N ASN A 59 16.92 6.48 -16.00
CA ASN A 59 16.81 5.07 -16.41
C ASN A 59 15.44 4.46 -16.02
N LEU A 60 14.43 4.73 -16.85
CA LEU A 60 13.09 4.15 -16.73
C LEU A 60 13.11 2.61 -16.66
N PHE A 61 14.03 1.96 -17.38
CA PHE A 61 14.12 0.51 -17.40
C PHE A 61 14.49 -0.07 -16.03
N LEU A 62 15.50 0.49 -15.35
CA LEU A 62 15.84 0.05 -14.00
C LEU A 62 14.73 0.38 -12.98
N SER A 63 14.14 1.56 -13.11
CA SER A 63 13.06 2.02 -12.23
C SER A 63 11.82 1.11 -12.32
N THR A 64 11.44 0.72 -13.54
CA THR A 64 10.30 -0.17 -13.79
C THR A 64 10.57 -1.58 -13.29
N ILE A 65 11.76 -2.14 -13.50
CA ILE A 65 12.11 -3.48 -12.98
C ILE A 65 12.06 -3.51 -11.45
N LEU A 66 12.62 -2.50 -10.79
CA LEU A 66 12.57 -2.41 -9.33
C LEU A 66 11.13 -2.22 -8.84
N GLY A 67 10.35 -1.33 -9.46
CA GLY A 67 8.94 -1.14 -9.14
C GLY A 67 8.11 -2.42 -9.28
N MET A 68 8.29 -3.15 -10.38
CA MET A 68 7.66 -4.45 -10.62
C MET A 68 8.08 -5.47 -9.56
N ALA A 69 9.36 -5.53 -9.20
CA ALA A 69 9.86 -6.46 -8.19
C ALA A 69 9.24 -6.19 -6.80
N PHE A 70 9.14 -4.91 -6.40
CA PHE A 70 8.49 -4.54 -5.14
C PHE A 70 7.00 -4.90 -5.12
N GLY A 71 6.26 -4.54 -6.19
CA GLY A 71 4.85 -4.87 -6.31
C GLY A 71 4.59 -6.38 -6.37
N PHE A 72 5.43 -7.11 -7.11
CA PHE A 72 5.39 -8.57 -7.18
C PHE A 72 5.55 -9.21 -5.80
N LEU A 73 6.59 -8.83 -5.05
CA LEU A 73 6.88 -9.41 -3.74
C LEU A 73 5.74 -9.13 -2.75
N ALA A 74 5.25 -7.89 -2.72
CA ALA A 74 4.15 -7.52 -1.83
C ALA A 74 2.86 -8.28 -2.16
N GLY A 75 2.48 -8.35 -3.44
CA GLY A 75 1.28 -9.06 -3.90
C GLY A 75 1.38 -10.57 -3.68
N PHE A 76 2.54 -11.16 -3.95
CA PHE A 76 2.81 -12.58 -3.72
C PHE A 76 2.71 -12.95 -2.23
N LEU A 77 3.37 -12.19 -1.36
CA LEU A 77 3.34 -12.43 0.08
C LEU A 77 1.92 -12.25 0.66
N ALA A 78 1.17 -11.26 0.20
CA ALA A 78 -0.21 -11.05 0.64
C ALA A 78 -1.17 -12.16 0.16
N GLY A 79 -0.99 -12.68 -1.06
CA GLY A 79 -1.85 -13.72 -1.63
C GLY A 79 -1.55 -15.15 -1.16
N MET A 80 -0.27 -15.45 -0.85
CA MET A 80 0.20 -16.78 -0.45
C MET A 80 -0.63 -17.49 0.64
N PRO A 81 -1.04 -16.84 1.75
CA PRO A 81 -1.76 -17.51 2.83
C PRO A 81 -3.20 -17.91 2.49
N ILE A 82 -3.76 -17.42 1.37
CA ILE A 82 -5.20 -17.54 1.03
C ILE A 82 -5.44 -18.54 -0.11
N SER A 83 -5.04 -18.22 -1.34
CA SER A 83 -5.33 -19.04 -2.52
C SER A 83 -4.42 -18.67 -3.69
N ILE A 84 -4.31 -19.57 -4.68
CA ILE A 84 -3.57 -19.31 -5.92
C ILE A 84 -4.18 -18.13 -6.68
N MET A 85 -5.51 -17.99 -6.67
CA MET A 85 -6.19 -16.85 -7.29
C MET A 85 -5.76 -15.53 -6.65
N ALA A 86 -5.65 -15.46 -5.32
CA ALA A 86 -5.19 -14.27 -4.61
C ALA A 86 -3.72 -13.94 -4.93
N ILE A 87 -2.87 -14.95 -5.14
CA ILE A 87 -1.50 -14.74 -5.59
C ILE A 87 -1.49 -14.09 -6.98
N ILE A 88 -2.27 -14.63 -7.92
CA ILE A 88 -2.32 -14.11 -9.30
C ILE A 88 -2.81 -12.67 -9.31
N ASP A 89 -3.92 -12.38 -8.62
CA ASP A 89 -4.48 -11.01 -8.54
C ASP A 89 -3.48 -10.04 -7.89
N GLY A 90 -2.85 -10.45 -6.79
CA GLY A 90 -1.85 -9.64 -6.09
C GLY A 90 -0.61 -9.37 -6.95
N VAL A 91 -0.07 -10.39 -7.61
CA VAL A 91 1.13 -10.27 -8.43
C VAL A 91 0.85 -9.41 -9.67
N LEU A 92 -0.23 -9.69 -10.42
CA LEU A 92 -0.55 -8.96 -11.64
C LEU A 92 -0.80 -7.48 -11.34
N SER A 93 -1.60 -7.19 -10.32
CA SER A 93 -1.86 -5.80 -9.91
C SER A 93 -0.62 -5.10 -9.36
N GLY A 94 0.25 -5.81 -8.64
CA GLY A 94 1.51 -5.27 -8.14
C GLY A 94 2.51 -4.94 -9.24
N VAL A 95 2.64 -5.82 -10.24
CA VAL A 95 3.47 -5.56 -11.43
C VAL A 95 2.92 -4.35 -12.21
N MET A 96 1.61 -4.28 -12.43
CA MET A 96 0.97 -3.13 -13.08
C MET A 96 1.18 -1.84 -12.29
N GLY A 97 0.98 -1.87 -10.97
CA GLY A 97 1.23 -0.73 -10.09
C GLY A 97 2.70 -0.31 -10.09
N GLY A 98 3.63 -1.25 -10.10
CA GLY A 98 5.07 -1.02 -10.19
C GLY A 98 5.48 -0.24 -11.44
N MET A 99 4.98 -0.66 -12.61
CA MET A 99 5.25 0.03 -13.87
C MET A 99 4.68 1.44 -13.88
N MET A 100 3.41 1.60 -13.47
CA MET A 100 2.76 2.92 -13.41
C MET A 100 3.45 3.85 -12.40
N GLY A 101 3.87 3.33 -11.25
CA GLY A 101 4.59 4.08 -10.23
C GLY A 101 5.93 4.61 -10.76
N ALA A 102 6.71 3.77 -11.43
CA ALA A 102 7.98 4.17 -12.02
C ALA A 102 7.82 5.26 -13.09
N MET A 103 6.81 5.12 -13.96
CA MET A 103 6.48 6.13 -14.96
C MET A 103 6.06 7.45 -14.33
N LEU A 104 5.24 7.42 -13.27
CA LEU A 104 4.90 8.62 -12.51
C LEU A 104 6.15 9.27 -11.91
N GLY A 105 7.03 8.49 -11.27
CA GLY A 105 8.24 9.00 -10.63
C GLY A 105 9.20 9.72 -11.58
N GLU A 106 9.31 9.27 -12.83
CA GLU A 106 10.17 9.88 -13.84
C GLU A 106 9.55 11.12 -14.50
N MET A 107 8.23 11.10 -14.76
CA MET A 107 7.54 12.18 -15.47
C MET A 107 7.26 13.43 -14.62
N ILE A 108 7.39 13.34 -13.30
CA ILE A 108 7.14 14.46 -12.38
C ILE A 108 8.28 15.48 -12.44
N ALA A 109 7.92 16.74 -12.71
CA ALA A 109 8.87 17.85 -12.67
C ALA A 109 9.52 17.98 -11.27
N PRO A 110 10.81 18.35 -11.18
CA PRO A 110 11.55 18.38 -9.92
C PRO A 110 10.88 19.19 -8.82
N GLU A 111 10.19 20.28 -9.17
CA GLU A 111 9.50 21.17 -8.24
C GLU A 111 8.35 20.48 -7.47
N TYR A 112 7.71 19.47 -8.06
CA TYR A 112 6.52 18.83 -7.50
C TYR A 112 6.77 17.44 -6.89
N ARG A 113 8.02 16.94 -6.94
CA ARG A 113 8.39 15.59 -6.48
C ARG A 113 7.96 15.32 -5.05
N ASP A 114 8.27 16.26 -4.15
CA ASP A 114 7.93 16.10 -2.73
C ASP A 114 6.41 16.06 -2.55
N SER A 115 5.66 17.00 -3.14
CA SER A 115 4.19 17.00 -3.09
C SER A 115 3.59 15.69 -3.60
N THR A 116 4.09 15.12 -4.69
CA THR A 116 3.56 13.86 -5.22
C THR A 116 3.86 12.68 -4.30
N ILE A 117 5.05 12.63 -3.69
CA ILE A 117 5.38 11.60 -2.68
C ILE A 117 4.40 11.66 -1.50
N HIS A 118 4.02 12.85 -1.05
CA HIS A 118 3.09 13.02 0.07
C HIS A 118 1.68 12.54 -0.30
N ILE A 119 1.19 12.93 -1.47
CA ILE A 119 -0.13 12.48 -1.97
C ILE A 119 -0.17 10.96 -2.07
N MET A 120 0.90 10.34 -2.59
CA MET A 120 0.99 8.89 -2.70
C MET A 120 1.03 8.19 -1.35
N LEU A 121 1.70 8.77 -0.34
CA LEU A 121 1.66 8.23 1.01
C LEU A 121 0.25 8.30 1.61
N VAL A 122 -0.45 9.43 1.48
CA VAL A 122 -1.81 9.58 1.99
C VAL A 122 -2.75 8.55 1.34
N LEU A 123 -2.64 8.38 0.01
CA LEU A 123 -3.39 7.34 -0.69
C LEU A 123 -3.05 5.94 -0.20
N PHE A 124 -1.77 5.64 0.00
CA PHE A 124 -1.32 4.35 0.52
C PHE A 124 -1.91 4.06 1.90
N VAL A 125 -1.77 5.00 2.84
CA VAL A 125 -2.29 4.87 4.20
C VAL A 125 -3.81 4.70 4.18
N GLY A 126 -4.52 5.58 3.45
CA GLY A 126 -5.98 5.54 3.37
C GLY A 126 -6.51 4.22 2.81
N MET A 127 -5.94 3.74 1.72
CA MET A 127 -6.36 2.48 1.10
C MET A 127 -5.96 1.27 1.94
N ALA A 128 -4.77 1.25 2.54
CA ALA A 128 -4.36 0.17 3.45
C ALA A 128 -5.29 0.08 4.68
N CYS A 129 -5.71 1.23 5.22
CA CYS A 129 -6.71 1.27 6.28
C CYS A 129 -8.06 0.68 5.81
N ILE A 130 -8.56 1.06 4.64
CA ILE A 130 -9.81 0.50 4.09
C ILE A 130 -9.70 -1.03 3.94
N VAL A 131 -8.57 -1.54 3.45
CA VAL A 131 -8.33 -2.99 3.32
C VAL A 131 -8.35 -3.67 4.69
N LEU A 132 -7.69 -3.09 5.70
CA LEU A 132 -7.72 -3.62 7.07
C LEU A 132 -9.14 -3.65 7.64
N TYR A 133 -9.93 -2.59 7.41
CA TYR A 133 -11.32 -2.52 7.83
C TYR A 133 -12.16 -3.64 7.20
N MET A 134 -12.03 -3.82 5.87
CA MET A 134 -12.71 -4.89 5.14
C MET A 134 -12.36 -6.27 5.71
N LEU A 135 -11.07 -6.53 5.94
CA LEU A 135 -10.60 -7.81 6.50
C LEU A 135 -11.09 -8.02 7.96
N GLN A 136 -11.24 -6.96 8.74
CA GLN A 136 -11.79 -7.04 10.10
C GLN A 136 -13.28 -7.40 10.10
N GLN A 137 -14.04 -6.84 9.16
CA GLN A 137 -15.47 -7.15 9.01
C GLN A 137 -15.70 -8.63 8.72
N GLU A 138 -14.86 -9.23 7.85
CA GLU A 138 -14.94 -10.64 7.48
C GLU A 138 -14.55 -11.60 8.62
N THR A 139 -13.58 -11.22 9.46
CA THR A 139 -13.02 -12.12 10.48
C THR A 139 -13.84 -12.23 11.77
N GLY A 140 -14.96 -11.51 11.84
CA GLY A 140 -15.86 -11.43 12.99
C GLY A 140 -15.28 -10.56 14.10
N PHE A 141 -16.04 -9.53 14.48
CA PHE A 141 -15.70 -8.54 15.51
C PHE A 141 -15.25 -9.21 16.83
N ASN A 142 -13.93 -9.33 17.05
CA ASN A 142 -13.43 -9.79 18.34
C ASN A 142 -12.10 -9.12 18.73
N ARG A 143 -12.23 -8.11 19.60
CA ARG A 143 -11.24 -7.53 20.54
C ARG A 143 -9.82 -7.23 20.02
N ALA A 144 -9.67 -6.28 19.09
CA ALA A 144 -8.53 -5.36 19.11
C ALA A 144 -9.03 -3.98 19.57
N PHE A 145 -9.27 -3.83 20.87
CA PHE A 145 -9.95 -2.68 21.50
C PHE A 145 -9.39 -1.30 21.10
N LEU A 146 -8.08 -1.23 20.81
CA LEU A 146 -7.38 0.00 20.43
C LEU A 146 -7.60 0.39 18.95
N ILE A 147 -7.59 -0.58 18.03
CA ILE A 147 -7.79 -0.36 16.59
C ILE A 147 -9.27 -0.14 16.30
N ASN A 148 -10.15 -0.88 16.99
CA ASN A 148 -11.60 -0.78 16.81
C ASN A 148 -12.14 0.61 17.21
N LYS A 149 -11.59 1.26 18.24
CA LYS A 149 -12.03 2.62 18.64
C LYS A 149 -11.61 3.68 17.61
N LEU A 150 -10.48 3.49 16.94
CA LEU A 150 -9.99 4.39 15.90
C LEU A 150 -10.69 4.17 14.55
N PHE A 151 -11.13 2.94 14.25
CA PHE A 151 -11.72 2.55 12.97
C PHE A 151 -13.26 2.47 12.93
N HIS A 152 -13.96 2.53 14.06
CA HIS A 152 -15.44 2.44 14.07
C HIS A 152 -16.14 3.61 13.37
N ASN A 153 -15.43 4.73 13.19
CA ASN A 153 -15.90 5.86 12.43
C ASN A 153 -15.06 5.97 11.15
N PRO A 154 -15.58 5.61 9.97
CA PRO A 154 -14.89 5.91 8.70
C PRO A 154 -14.60 7.42 8.53
N LEU A 155 -15.32 8.27 9.27
CA LEU A 155 -15.05 9.70 9.39
C LEU A 155 -13.74 10.03 10.10
N TRP A 156 -13.26 9.21 11.06
CA TRP A 156 -11.96 9.42 11.71
C TRP A 156 -10.79 9.16 10.76
N LEU A 157 -10.89 8.17 9.86
CA LEU A 157 -9.92 8.00 8.77
C LEU A 157 -9.93 9.18 7.81
N ALA A 158 -11.11 9.67 7.47
CA ALA A 158 -11.29 10.86 6.63
C ALA A 158 -10.80 12.16 7.29
N ILE A 159 -10.69 12.21 8.63
CA ILE A 159 -10.18 13.35 9.41
C ILE A 159 -8.67 13.22 9.66
N VAL A 160 -8.17 12.01 9.90
CA VAL A 160 -6.74 11.74 10.17
C VAL A 160 -5.88 11.90 8.92
N LEU A 161 -6.39 11.54 7.73
CA LEU A 161 -5.68 11.73 6.46
C LEU A 161 -5.38 13.22 6.15
N PRO A 162 -6.33 14.17 6.22
CA PRO A 162 -6.04 15.59 6.04
C PRO A 162 -5.29 16.22 7.23
N LEU A 163 -5.47 15.72 8.46
CA LEU A 163 -4.66 16.17 9.60
C LEU A 163 -3.19 15.76 9.47
N PHE A 164 -2.92 14.55 8.98
CA PHE A 164 -1.57 14.09 8.67
C PHE A 164 -0.94 14.94 7.55
N PHE A 165 -1.73 15.27 6.52
CA PHE A 165 -1.30 16.18 5.46
C PHE A 165 -0.94 17.58 5.99
N TYR A 166 -1.78 18.13 6.88
CA TYR A 166 -1.54 19.44 7.49
C TYR A 166 -0.30 19.45 8.41
N LEU A 167 -0.12 18.41 9.23
CA LEU A 167 1.02 18.29 10.15
C LEU A 167 2.34 18.05 9.42
N TYR A 168 2.33 17.28 8.33
CA TYR A 168 3.54 16.99 7.57
C TYR A 168 3.93 18.15 6.63
N ASN A 169 2.98 18.91 6.10
CA ASN A 169 3.28 20.12 5.31
C ASN A 169 3.87 21.27 6.16
N HIS A 170 3.81 21.16 7.49
CA HIS A 170 4.39 22.12 8.44
C HIS A 170 5.71 21.63 9.09
N LEU A 171 6.24 20.49 8.64
CA LEU A 171 7.46 19.83 9.12
C LEU A 171 8.54 19.87 8.03
#